data_AF-A0A2N7R4U5-F1
#
_entry.id   AF-A0A2N7R4U5-F1
#
_cell.length_a   1.000
_cell.length_b   1.000
_cell.length_c   1.000
_cell.angle_alpha   90.00
_cell.angle_beta   90.00
_cell.angle_gamma   90.00
#
_symmetry.space_group_name_H-M   'P 1'
#
loop_
_entity.id
_entity.type
_entity.pdbx_description
1 polymer ?
#
loop_
_entity_poly.entity_id
_entity_poly.type
_entity_poly.pdbx_seq_one_letter_code
_entity_poly.pdbx_strand_id
1 'polypeptide(L)'
;MTRSHRLFDLMQALRRHRRTVSGKALAHELGVSLRTIRRDVATLQEMGADIEGEPGVGYILRPGFLLPPLSFTEEEIYALAIGAQWVSRQADDSLTLAVTNALAKINAVLPADMRSALDDDTVYVVSGQLGWVLHQDIQQRHRSAERPLFRCRVCRTSCRPIRHAALGRRRKNAVRLRNA
;
A
#
# COMPACT_ATOMS: atom_id res chain seq x y z
N MET A 1 -22.05 4.49 -21.79
CA MET A 1 -21.25 3.72 -20.82
C MET A 1 -22.20 3.00 -19.86
N THR A 2 -22.01 1.70 -19.61
CA THR A 2 -22.84 0.95 -18.66
C THR A 2 -22.55 1.38 -17.22
N ARG A 3 -23.49 1.20 -16.29
CA ARG A 3 -23.30 1.60 -14.87
C ARG A 3 -22.14 0.83 -14.23
N SER A 4 -22.04 -0.47 -14.49
CA SER A 4 -20.99 -1.33 -13.91
C SER A 4 -19.60 -0.91 -14.37
N HIS A 5 -19.43 -0.59 -15.66
CA HIS A 5 -18.16 -0.07 -16.19
C HIS A 5 -17.78 1.24 -15.51
N ARG A 6 -18.75 2.14 -15.31
CA ARG A 6 -18.52 3.42 -14.62
C ARG A 6 -18.09 3.26 -13.16
N LEU A 7 -18.69 2.33 -12.43
CA LEU A 7 -18.30 2.04 -11.05
C LEU A 7 -16.87 1.50 -10.98
N PHE A 8 -16.50 0.62 -11.92
CA PHE A 8 -15.13 0.13 -12.05
C PHE A 8 -14.15 1.26 -12.36
N ASP A 9 -14.44 2.09 -13.37
CA ASP A 9 -13.59 3.22 -13.76
C ASP A 9 -13.41 4.21 -12.59
N LEU A 10 -14.48 4.46 -11.82
CA LEU A 10 -14.44 5.33 -10.65
C LEU A 10 -13.57 4.75 -9.54
N MET A 11 -13.69 3.45 -9.27
CA MET A 11 -12.85 2.77 -8.29
C MET A 11 -11.37 2.82 -8.69
N GLN A 12 -11.06 2.62 -9.97
CA GLN A 12 -9.70 2.70 -10.49
C GLN A 12 -9.14 4.13 -10.41
N ALA A 13 -9.94 5.15 -10.73
CA ALA A 13 -9.56 6.55 -10.56
C ALA A 13 -9.22 6.86 -9.09
N LEU A 14 -10.07 6.45 -8.14
CA LEU A 14 -9.83 6.63 -6.71
C LEU A 14 -8.55 5.91 -6.23
N ARG A 15 -8.27 4.69 -6.72
CA ARG A 15 -7.04 3.94 -6.39
C ARG A 15 -5.75 4.63 -6.86
N ARG A 16 -5.79 5.33 -8.00
CA ARG A 16 -4.62 6.09 -8.50
C ARG A 16 -4.26 7.26 -7.58
N HIS A 17 -5.23 7.80 -6.86
CA HIS A 17 -5.03 8.95 -5.99
C HIS A 17 -4.70 8.54 -4.55
N ARG A 18 -3.43 8.68 -4.17
CA ARG A 18 -2.96 8.49 -2.77
C ARG A 18 -3.37 9.62 -1.82
N ARG A 19 -3.98 10.68 -2.34
CA ARG A 19 -4.46 11.87 -1.60
C ARG A 19 -5.89 12.15 -2.01
N THR A 20 -6.58 12.99 -1.24
CA THR A 20 -7.93 13.44 -1.55
C THR A 20 -8.02 14.03 -2.96
N VAL A 21 -8.94 13.53 -3.77
CA VAL A 21 -9.23 14.04 -5.11
C VAL A 21 -10.60 14.69 -5.15
N SER A 22 -10.72 15.84 -5.79
CA SER A 22 -12.01 16.54 -5.85
C SER A 22 -13.03 15.76 -6.69
N GLY A 23 -14.30 15.79 -6.28
CA GLY A 23 -15.38 15.20 -7.09
C GLY A 23 -15.52 15.82 -8.48
N LYS A 24 -15.12 17.09 -8.66
CA LYS A 24 -15.10 17.75 -9.97
C LYS A 24 -14.03 17.17 -10.89
N ALA A 25 -12.85 16.84 -10.35
CA ALA A 25 -11.78 16.21 -11.11
C ALA A 25 -12.20 14.80 -11.58
N LEU A 26 -12.77 13.99 -10.67
CA LEU A 26 -13.33 12.69 -11.03
C LEU A 26 -14.43 12.78 -12.09
N ALA A 27 -15.35 13.75 -11.93
CA ALA A 27 -16.42 14.00 -12.90
C ALA A 27 -15.87 14.33 -14.29
N HIS A 28 -14.83 15.18 -14.36
CA HIS A 28 -14.17 15.52 -15.62
C HIS A 28 -13.44 14.33 -16.24
N GLU A 29 -12.69 13.57 -15.44
CA GLU A 29 -11.95 12.39 -15.88
C GLU A 29 -12.86 11.29 -16.44
N LEU A 30 -14.00 11.03 -15.78
CA LEU A 30 -14.96 10.01 -16.21
C LEU A 30 -15.99 10.53 -17.24
N GLY A 31 -15.97 11.83 -17.58
CA GLY A 31 -16.93 12.43 -18.50
C GLY A 31 -18.39 12.40 -18.00
N VAL A 32 -18.61 12.52 -16.68
CA VAL A 32 -19.94 12.45 -16.05
C VAL A 32 -20.22 13.62 -15.12
N SER A 33 -21.49 13.77 -14.70
CA SER A 33 -21.86 14.84 -13.78
C SER A 33 -21.37 14.60 -12.34
N LEU A 34 -21.22 15.68 -11.56
CA LEU A 34 -20.89 15.59 -10.13
C LEU A 34 -21.98 14.83 -9.32
N ARG A 35 -23.25 14.92 -9.73
CA ARG A 35 -24.35 14.15 -9.13
C ARG A 35 -24.17 12.66 -9.36
N THR A 36 -23.68 12.28 -10.55
CA THR A 36 -23.37 10.88 -10.90
C THR A 36 -22.24 10.35 -10.03
N ILE A 37 -21.14 11.09 -9.88
CA ILE A 37 -20.03 10.72 -8.98
C ILE A 37 -20.52 10.50 -7.56
N ARG A 38 -21.30 11.44 -6.99
CA ARG A 38 -21.84 11.29 -5.62
C ARG A 38 -22.66 10.01 -5.46
N ARG A 39 -23.52 9.70 -6.45
CA ARG A 39 -24.36 8.51 -6.42
C ARG A 39 -23.57 7.21 -6.59
N ASP A 40 -22.55 7.22 -7.45
CA ASP A 40 -21.70 6.08 -7.68
C ASP A 40 -20.76 5.82 -6.49
N VAL A 41 -20.22 6.87 -5.85
CA VAL A 41 -19.47 6.74 -4.58
C VAL A 41 -20.32 6.09 -3.49
N ALA A 42 -21.57 6.54 -3.31
CA ALA A 42 -22.48 5.92 -2.36
C ALA A 42 -22.72 4.43 -2.69
N THR A 43 -22.88 4.10 -3.98
CA THR A 43 -23.02 2.70 -4.42
C THR A 43 -21.75 1.89 -4.07
N LEU A 44 -20.55 2.44 -4.29
CA LEU A 44 -19.30 1.76 -3.94
C LEU A 44 -19.14 1.57 -2.42
N GLN A 45 -19.58 2.52 -1.61
CA GLN A 45 -19.57 2.41 -0.14
C GLN A 45 -20.54 1.30 0.33
N GLU A 46 -21.74 1.22 -0.25
CA GLU A 46 -22.69 0.12 0.00
C GLU A 46 -22.09 -1.25 -0.36
N MET A 47 -21.21 -1.30 -1.37
CA MET A 47 -20.48 -2.51 -1.77
C MET A 47 -19.22 -2.80 -0.91
N GLY A 48 -18.96 -2.00 0.12
CA GLY A 48 -17.86 -2.21 1.08
C GLY A 48 -16.56 -1.46 0.77
N ALA A 49 -16.55 -0.52 -0.18
CA ALA A 49 -15.38 0.33 -0.41
C ALA A 49 -15.26 1.38 0.71
N ASP A 50 -14.12 1.40 1.41
CA ASP A 50 -13.80 2.41 2.42
C ASP A 50 -13.39 3.73 1.76
N ILE A 51 -14.39 4.47 1.29
CA ILE A 51 -14.22 5.78 0.65
C ILE A 51 -14.66 6.84 1.66
N GLU A 52 -13.75 7.72 2.05
CA GLU A 52 -14.10 8.93 2.77
C GLU A 52 -14.34 10.06 1.78
N GLY A 53 -15.38 10.86 1.99
CA GLY A 53 -15.53 12.10 1.25
C GLY A 53 -16.58 13.04 1.83
N GLU A 54 -16.23 14.32 1.82
CA GLU A 54 -17.09 15.40 2.29
C GLU A 54 -17.23 16.48 1.20
N PRO A 55 -18.42 17.09 1.02
CA PRO A 55 -18.60 18.20 0.09
C PRO A 55 -17.55 19.30 0.33
N GLY A 56 -16.76 19.61 -0.70
CA GLY A 56 -15.72 20.65 -0.64
C GLY A 56 -14.32 20.14 -0.29
N VAL A 57 -14.18 18.95 0.30
CA VAL A 57 -12.90 18.33 0.64
C VAL A 57 -12.42 17.36 -0.45
N GLY A 58 -13.35 16.62 -1.05
CA GLY A 58 -13.07 15.60 -2.07
C GLY A 58 -13.28 14.18 -1.55
N TYR A 59 -12.73 13.20 -2.27
CA TYR A 59 -12.84 11.78 -1.96
C TYR A 59 -11.45 11.16 -1.82
N ILE A 60 -11.28 10.23 -0.89
CA ILE A 60 -10.09 9.40 -0.78
C ILE A 60 -10.53 7.96 -0.51
N LEU A 61 -9.96 7.03 -1.25
CA LEU A 61 -10.08 5.61 -0.93
C LEU A 61 -9.05 5.30 0.16
N ARG A 62 -9.54 4.91 1.34
CA ARG A 62 -8.66 4.44 2.40
C ARG A 62 -8.06 3.09 1.98
N PRO A 63 -6.77 2.86 2.22
CA PRO A 63 -6.18 1.55 2.00
C PRO A 63 -6.86 0.57 2.96
N GLY A 64 -7.77 -0.24 2.43
CA GLY A 64 -8.40 -1.33 3.17
C GLY A 64 -7.37 -2.41 3.48
N PHE A 65 -7.39 -2.91 4.72
CA PHE A 65 -6.58 -4.04 5.20
C PHE A 65 -7.00 -5.38 4.57
N LEU A 66 -8.09 -5.39 3.80
CA LEU A 66 -8.69 -6.56 3.17
C LEU A 66 -8.47 -6.50 1.66
N LEU A 67 -8.06 -7.64 1.08
CA LEU A 67 -8.07 -7.79 -0.37
C LEU A 67 -9.52 -7.82 -0.88
N PRO A 68 -9.86 -7.03 -1.92
CA PRO A 68 -11.15 -7.19 -2.59
C PRO A 68 -11.24 -8.59 -3.23
N PRO A 69 -12.46 -9.08 -3.56
CA PRO A 69 -12.60 -10.33 -4.31
C PRO A 69 -11.77 -10.28 -5.60
N LEU A 70 -10.91 -11.29 -5.78
CA LEU A 70 -10.07 -11.46 -6.96
C LEU A 70 -10.55 -12.69 -7.73
N SER A 71 -10.50 -12.59 -9.05
CA SER A 71 -10.61 -13.74 -9.94
C SER A 71 -9.21 -14.16 -10.33
N PHE A 72 -8.90 -15.45 -10.19
CA PHE A 72 -7.65 -16.04 -10.66
C PHE A 72 -7.96 -17.04 -11.77
N THR A 73 -7.09 -17.12 -12.77
CA THR A 73 -7.05 -18.27 -13.67
C THR A 73 -6.40 -19.46 -12.98
N GLU A 74 -6.54 -20.65 -13.56
CA GLU A 74 -5.90 -21.86 -13.04
C GLU A 74 -4.37 -21.71 -13.04
N GLU A 75 -3.80 -21.16 -14.11
CA GLU A 75 -2.36 -20.91 -14.24
C GLU A 75 -1.84 -19.89 -13.22
N GLU A 76 -2.64 -18.88 -12.87
CA GLU A 76 -2.29 -17.91 -11.84
C GLU A 76 -2.24 -18.56 -10.45
N ILE A 77 -3.16 -19.49 -10.15
CA ILE A 77 -3.14 -20.26 -8.90
C ILE A 77 -1.90 -21.17 -8.85
N TYR A 78 -1.57 -21.86 -9.94
CA TYR A 78 -0.34 -22.66 -10.02
C TYR A 78 0.91 -21.81 -9.81
N ALA A 79 0.99 -20.64 -10.46
CA ALA A 79 2.14 -19.74 -10.31
C ALA A 79 2.31 -19.27 -8.85
N LEU A 80 1.20 -18.99 -8.16
CA LEU A 80 1.20 -18.62 -6.75
C LEU A 80 1.61 -19.78 -5.85
N ALA A 81 1.14 -20.99 -6.11
CA ALA A 81 1.52 -22.21 -5.38
C ALA A 81 3.03 -22.48 -5.50
N ILE A 82 3.57 -22.46 -6.72
CA ILE A 82 5.00 -22.66 -7.01
C ILE A 82 5.84 -21.59 -6.31
N GLY A 83 5.46 -20.32 -6.42
CA GLY A 83 6.16 -19.22 -5.75
C GLY A 83 6.14 -19.36 -4.23
N ALA A 84 5.01 -19.77 -3.67
CA ALA A 84 4.88 -20.02 -2.24
C ALA A 84 5.78 -21.17 -1.77
N GLN A 85 5.87 -22.25 -2.55
CA GLN A 85 6.73 -23.37 -2.21
C GLN A 85 8.22 -23.02 -2.28
N TRP A 86 8.62 -22.15 -3.23
CA TRP A 86 9.96 -21.58 -3.27
C TRP A 86 10.27 -20.77 -2.00
N VAL A 87 9.33 -19.90 -1.57
CA VAL A 87 9.47 -19.12 -0.33
C VAL A 87 9.63 -20.04 0.88
N SER A 88 8.79 -21.08 1.00
CA SER A 88 8.85 -22.04 2.10
C SER A 88 10.18 -22.78 2.22
N ARG A 89 10.92 -22.94 1.11
CA ARG A 89 12.21 -23.65 1.08
C ARG A 89 13.42 -22.71 1.26
N GLN A 90 13.29 -21.43 0.89
CA GLN A 90 14.43 -20.52 0.73
C GLN A 90 14.42 -19.31 1.69
N ALA A 91 13.25 -18.96 2.25
CA ALA A 91 13.09 -17.80 3.12
C ALA A 91 13.27 -18.13 4.61
N ASP A 92 13.22 -17.09 5.46
CA ASP A 92 13.23 -17.25 6.91
C ASP A 92 11.89 -17.79 7.44
N ASP A 93 11.89 -18.27 8.69
CA ASP A 93 10.71 -18.86 9.34
C ASP A 93 9.50 -17.92 9.34
N SER A 94 9.73 -16.61 9.40
CA SER A 94 8.66 -15.61 9.43
C SER A 94 7.94 -15.52 8.09
N LEU A 95 8.68 -15.56 6.98
CA LEU A 95 8.15 -15.55 5.63
C LEU A 95 7.52 -16.88 5.26
N THR A 96 8.12 -17.99 5.70
CA THR A 96 7.53 -19.33 5.56
C THR A 96 6.16 -19.38 6.24
N LEU A 97 6.04 -18.93 7.49
CA LEU A 97 4.76 -18.87 8.18
C LEU A 97 3.75 -17.94 7.49
N ALA A 98 4.21 -16.79 7.00
CA ALA A 98 3.34 -15.85 6.27
C ALA A 98 2.78 -16.47 4.98
N VAL A 99 3.60 -17.23 4.23
CA VAL A 99 3.17 -17.86 2.98
C VAL A 99 2.22 -19.01 3.22
N THR A 100 2.44 -19.84 4.25
CA THR A 100 1.50 -20.88 4.68
C THR A 100 0.13 -20.29 5.02
N ASN A 101 0.11 -19.19 5.78
CA ASN A 101 -1.13 -18.50 6.13
C ASN A 101 -1.82 -17.86 4.91
N ALA A 102 -1.06 -17.39 3.92
CA ALA A 102 -1.62 -16.83 2.69
C ALA A 102 -2.28 -17.92 1.84
N LEU A 103 -1.61 -19.05 1.63
CA LEU A 103 -2.16 -20.20 0.89
C LEU A 103 -3.42 -20.75 1.56
N ALA A 104 -3.44 -20.87 2.89
CA ALA A 104 -4.62 -21.31 3.63
C ALA A 104 -5.85 -20.40 3.37
N LYS A 105 -5.63 -19.08 3.29
CA LYS A 105 -6.69 -18.11 2.97
C LYS A 105 -7.19 -18.23 1.54
N ILE A 106 -6.30 -18.50 0.59
CA ILE A 106 -6.67 -18.71 -0.83
C ILE A 106 -7.45 -20.03 -0.97
N ASN A 107 -6.96 -21.11 -0.37
CA ASN A 107 -7.60 -22.42 -0.43
C ASN A 107 -9.02 -22.42 0.15
N ALA A 108 -9.25 -21.65 1.22
CA ALA A 108 -10.56 -21.50 1.85
C ALA A 108 -11.64 -20.93 0.92
N VAL A 109 -11.25 -20.19 -0.13
CA VAL A 109 -12.18 -19.53 -1.06
C VAL A 109 -12.14 -20.09 -2.49
N LEU A 110 -11.22 -21.01 -2.80
CA LEU A 110 -11.16 -21.63 -4.12
C LEU A 110 -12.25 -22.71 -4.31
N PRO A 111 -12.85 -22.78 -5.51
CA PRO A 111 -13.72 -23.88 -5.90
C PRO A 111 -12.93 -25.20 -5.97
N ALA A 112 -13.63 -26.32 -5.77
CA ALA A 112 -13.01 -27.61 -5.48
C ALA A 112 -12.10 -28.15 -6.61
N ASP A 113 -12.44 -27.82 -7.85
CA ASP A 113 -11.70 -28.14 -9.07
C ASP A 113 -10.34 -27.45 -9.17
N MET A 114 -10.17 -26.29 -8.53
CA MET A 114 -8.91 -25.52 -8.55
C MET A 114 -8.03 -25.78 -7.32
N ARG A 115 -8.49 -26.55 -6.33
CA ARG A 115 -7.73 -26.82 -5.09
C ARG A 115 -6.54 -27.73 -5.31
N SER A 116 -6.66 -28.67 -6.25
CA SER A 116 -5.55 -29.56 -6.62
C SER A 116 -4.31 -28.77 -7.03
N ALA A 117 -4.47 -27.60 -7.67
CA ALA A 117 -3.36 -26.74 -8.06
C ALA A 117 -2.56 -26.16 -6.87
N LEU A 118 -3.16 -26.07 -5.67
CA LEU A 118 -2.48 -25.63 -4.45
C LEU A 118 -1.86 -26.79 -3.67
N ASP A 119 -2.47 -27.98 -3.75
CA ASP A 119 -2.02 -29.19 -3.05
C ASP A 119 -0.93 -29.95 -3.83
N ASP A 120 -0.68 -29.58 -5.09
CA ASP A 120 0.24 -30.29 -5.96
C ASP A 120 1.71 -29.98 -5.63
N ASP A 121 2.24 -30.74 -4.68
CA ASP A 121 3.67 -30.80 -4.33
C ASP A 121 4.55 -31.37 -5.46
N THR A 122 3.98 -31.81 -6.60
CA THR A 122 4.75 -32.46 -7.68
C THR A 122 5.51 -31.50 -8.58
N VAL A 123 5.35 -30.17 -8.44
CA VAL A 123 6.21 -29.23 -9.16
C VAL A 123 7.58 -29.18 -8.49
N TYR A 124 8.52 -29.91 -9.07
CA TYR A 124 9.93 -29.89 -8.70
C TYR A 124 10.52 -28.49 -8.99
N VAL A 125 10.43 -27.57 -8.03
CA VAL A 125 11.22 -26.34 -8.06
C VAL A 125 12.68 -26.73 -7.88
N VAL A 126 13.39 -26.92 -9.00
CA VAL A 126 14.82 -27.18 -9.02
C VAL A 126 15.51 -26.03 -8.30
N SER A 127 16.08 -26.34 -7.14
CA SER A 127 16.86 -25.44 -6.30
C SER A 127 18.25 -25.26 -6.93
N GLY A 128 18.28 -24.76 -8.16
CA GLY A 128 19.51 -24.42 -8.87
C GLY A 128 19.83 -22.96 -8.66
N GLN A 129 20.97 -22.66 -8.04
CA GLN A 129 21.55 -21.33 -7.84
C GLN A 129 21.28 -20.36 -8.99
N LEU A 130 20.36 -19.41 -8.75
CA LEU A 130 20.41 -18.06 -9.32
C LEU A 130 20.10 -17.07 -8.19
N GLY A 131 21.01 -17.06 -7.23
CA GLY A 131 21.17 -15.93 -6.33
C GLY A 131 21.48 -14.65 -7.12
N TRP A 132 21.29 -13.51 -6.45
CA TRP A 132 21.78 -12.17 -6.82
C TRP A 132 20.85 -11.17 -7.52
N VAL A 133 19.53 -11.40 -7.72
CA VAL A 133 18.63 -10.31 -8.16
C VAL A 133 17.27 -10.31 -7.44
N LEU A 134 17.24 -10.29 -6.10
CA LEU A 134 16.13 -9.68 -5.34
C LEU A 134 16.39 -9.52 -3.82
N HIS A 135 17.65 -9.29 -3.40
CA HIS A 135 17.96 -9.19 -1.96
C HIS A 135 18.44 -7.80 -1.51
N GLN A 136 17.77 -6.72 -1.95
CA GLN A 136 17.81 -5.44 -1.23
C GLN A 136 16.52 -4.64 -1.50
N ASP A 137 15.46 -4.81 -0.67
CA ASP A 137 14.58 -3.67 -0.31
C ASP A 137 13.45 -4.01 0.68
N ILE A 138 12.99 -5.27 0.78
CA ILE A 138 11.80 -5.60 1.60
C ILE A 138 12.09 -5.51 3.11
N GLN A 139 13.32 -5.82 3.54
CA GLN A 139 13.73 -5.74 4.95
C GLN A 139 13.98 -4.29 5.46
N GLN A 140 14.08 -3.29 4.57
CA GLN A 140 14.40 -1.91 4.97
C GLN A 140 13.16 -1.07 5.38
N ARG A 141 11.96 -1.46 4.93
CA ARG A 141 10.72 -0.73 5.25
C ARG A 141 10.08 -1.14 6.58
N HIS A 142 10.25 -2.38 7.02
CA HIS A 142 9.67 -2.83 8.30
C HIS A 142 10.52 -2.47 9.53
N ARG A 143 11.81 -2.16 9.37
CA ARG A 143 12.72 -1.86 10.50
C ARG A 143 12.94 -0.36 10.77
N SER A 144 12.33 0.54 10.00
CA SER A 144 12.53 2.00 10.13
C SER A 144 11.52 2.73 11.02
N ALA A 145 10.70 2.00 11.80
CA ALA A 145 9.88 2.58 12.88
C ALA A 145 10.60 2.69 14.24
N GLU A 146 11.86 2.24 14.35
CA GLU A 146 12.68 2.45 15.54
C GLU A 146 13.87 3.36 15.22
N ARG A 147 13.83 4.58 15.78
CA ARG A 147 14.88 5.58 15.63
C ARG A 147 16.08 5.21 16.51
N PRO A 148 17.28 4.95 15.97
CA PRO A 148 18.47 4.94 16.81
C PRO A 148 18.89 6.38 17.13
N LEU A 149 19.29 6.60 18.39
CA LEU A 149 19.95 7.82 18.85
C LEU A 149 21.26 7.99 18.06
N PHE A 150 21.34 9.01 17.20
CA PHE A 150 22.61 9.37 16.57
C PHE A 150 23.55 10.01 17.59
N ARG A 151 24.78 9.49 17.67
CA ARG A 151 25.87 10.11 18.42
C ARG A 151 26.39 11.30 17.61
N CYS A 152 26.22 12.51 18.14
CA CYS A 152 26.75 13.72 17.53
C CYS A 152 28.27 13.63 17.40
N ARG A 153 28.79 13.71 16.17
CA ARG A 153 30.23 13.58 15.88
C ARG A 153 31.08 14.74 16.42
N VAL A 154 30.43 15.84 16.85
CA VAL A 154 31.10 17.07 17.30
C VAL A 154 31.26 17.14 18.82
N CYS A 155 30.38 16.53 19.63
CA CYS A 155 30.46 16.63 21.10
C CYS A 155 30.73 15.32 21.86
N ARG A 156 30.78 14.15 21.20
CA ARG A 156 30.98 12.80 21.79
C ARG A 156 30.05 12.40 22.96
N THR A 157 29.04 13.21 23.33
CA THR A 157 27.93 12.86 24.21
C THR A 157 26.59 12.85 23.46
N SER A 158 25.60 12.12 23.98
CA SER A 158 24.27 11.97 23.36
C SER A 158 23.45 13.25 23.52
N CYS A 159 23.15 13.96 22.43
CA CYS A 159 22.25 15.10 22.43
C CYS A 159 20.95 14.80 21.67
N ARG A 160 19.80 15.11 22.26
CA ARG A 160 18.49 15.14 21.57
C ARG A 160 18.44 16.35 20.62
N PRO A 161 17.89 16.22 19.39
CA PRO A 161 17.74 17.37 18.52
C PRO A 161 16.59 18.26 19.01
N ILE A 162 16.87 19.53 19.24
CA ILE A 162 15.89 20.60 19.47
C ILE A 162 15.17 20.86 18.14
N ARG A 163 13.83 20.84 18.14
CA ARG A 163 13.01 21.22 16.99
C ARG A 163 13.25 22.69 16.67
N HIS A 164 13.83 23.01 15.52
CA HIS A 164 13.70 24.34 14.94
C HIS A 164 12.67 24.32 13.82
N ALA A 165 11.45 24.72 14.19
CA ALA A 165 10.51 25.34 13.28
C ALA A 165 11.13 26.63 12.71
N ALA A 166 10.78 26.90 11.45
CA ALA A 166 10.69 28.19 10.78
C ALA A 166 11.71 29.28 11.15
N LEU A 167 12.42 29.81 10.13
CA LEU A 167 12.34 31.24 9.81
C LEU A 167 13.13 31.55 8.54
N GLY A 168 12.39 31.94 7.51
CA GLY A 168 12.93 32.64 6.36
C GLY A 168 13.30 34.09 6.71
N ARG A 169 14.36 34.56 6.06
CA ARG A 169 14.66 35.94 5.62
C ARG A 169 13.93 37.11 6.33
N ARG A 170 14.72 38.00 6.95
CA ARG A 170 14.78 39.48 6.73
C ARG A 170 15.73 40.09 7.78
N ARG A 171 16.91 40.59 7.39
CA ARG A 171 17.25 42.00 7.06
C ARG A 171 17.01 43.05 8.18
N LYS A 172 18.14 43.64 8.58
CA LYS A 172 18.44 45.05 8.92
C LYS A 172 18.19 45.58 10.36
N ASN A 173 19.29 46.14 10.87
CA ASN A 173 19.46 47.42 11.57
C ASN A 173 19.11 47.57 13.06
N ALA A 174 20.20 47.73 13.83
CA ALA A 174 20.57 48.94 14.60
C ALA A 174 19.88 49.27 15.93
N VAL A 175 20.69 49.97 16.75
CA VAL A 175 20.37 50.77 17.96
C VAL A 175 20.36 49.94 19.26
N ARG A 176 21.42 49.95 20.09
CA ARG A 176 21.97 50.97 21.03
C ARG A 176 21.16 51.06 22.35
N LEU A 177 21.91 51.26 23.44
CA LEU A 177 21.56 51.56 24.86
C LEU A 177 21.62 50.31 25.77
N ARG A 178 22.66 50.14 26.62
CA ARG A 178 23.08 50.86 27.85
C ARG A 178 22.35 50.39 29.12
N ASN A 179 23.17 49.99 30.08
CA ASN A 179 23.05 50.09 31.54
C ASN A 179 21.96 49.25 32.25
N ALA A 180 22.37 48.26 33.03
CA ALA A 180 22.70 48.40 34.47
C ALA A 180 23.52 47.18 34.91
#